data_AF-A0A6S5D4Y9-F1
#
_entry.id   AF-A0A6S5D4Y9-F1
#
_cell.length_a   1.000
_cell.length_b   1.000
_cell.length_c   1.000
_cell.angle_alpha   90.00
_cell.angle_beta   90.00
_cell.angle_gamma   90.00
#
_symmetry.space_group_name_H-M   'P 1'
#
loop_
_entity.id
_entity.type
_entity.pdbx_description
1 polymer ?
#
loop_
_entity_poly.entity_id
_entity_poly.type
_entity_poly.pdbx_seq_one_letter_code
_entity_poly.pdbx_strand_id
1 'polypeptide(L)'
;MLVHLTTSPQARKKWPQLPDTLEARLLTRNINGKERQVLTSMVDPMRFPGADIVELYSHRWEIELGYREMKHSLQPHRLTLRSKTAAGIRQELWGGLLAYNLLRSDGEDGGEFEGIHGEPVEFSHGVGLSHP
;
A
#
# COMPACT_ATOMS: atom_id res chain seq x y z
N MET A 1 14.82 13.07 -4.88
CA MET A 1 15.34 14.14 -4.01
C MET A 1 15.33 13.68 -2.57
N LEU A 2 16.27 14.11 -1.71
CA LEU A 2 16.21 13.86 -0.27
C LEU A 2 15.38 14.94 0.42
N VAL A 3 14.57 14.54 1.39
CA VAL A 3 13.66 15.38 2.15
C VAL A 3 13.76 15.04 3.64
N HIS A 4 13.59 16.05 4.49
CA HIS A 4 13.63 15.88 5.94
C HIS A 4 12.22 16.05 6.50
N LEU A 5 11.74 15.03 7.21
CA LEU A 5 10.44 15.02 7.85
C LEU A 5 10.63 15.33 9.33
N THR A 6 9.93 16.34 9.84
CA THR A 6 9.93 16.61 11.28
C THR A 6 9.03 15.60 11.96
N THR A 7 9.53 14.91 12.98
CA THR A 7 8.72 13.94 13.71
C THR A 7 7.73 14.67 14.62
N SER A 8 6.52 14.13 14.77
CA SER A 8 5.50 14.76 15.61
C SER A 8 5.76 14.48 17.10
N PRO A 9 5.40 15.39 18.02
CA PRO A 9 5.50 15.13 19.47
C PRO A 9 4.73 13.86 19.89
N GLN A 10 3.61 13.58 19.22
CA GLN A 10 2.82 12.36 19.45
C GLN A 10 3.59 11.09 19.07
N ALA A 11 4.31 11.11 17.93
CA ALA A 11 5.15 10.01 17.50
C ALA A 11 6.30 9.76 18.48
N ARG A 12 6.99 10.82 18.93
CA ARG A 12 8.06 10.72 19.93
C ARG A 12 7.58 10.24 21.30
N LYS A 13 6.35 10.57 21.70
CA LYS A 13 5.75 10.03 22.93
C LYS A 13 5.55 8.51 22.86
N LYS A 14 5.17 7.98 21.69
CA LYS A 14 5.01 6.53 21.46
C LYS A 14 6.35 5.82 21.25
N TRP A 15 7.32 6.52 20.68
CA TRP A 15 8.64 5.99 20.31
C TRP A 15 9.74 6.93 20.83
N PRO A 16 10.15 6.79 22.11
CA PRO A 16 11.09 7.72 22.74
C PRO A 16 12.45 7.82 22.05
N GLN A 17 12.88 6.77 21.34
CA GLN A 17 14.12 6.72 20.56
C GLN A 17 14.03 7.38 19.18
N LEU A 18 12.87 7.94 18.80
CA LEU A 18 12.67 8.52 17.47
C LEU A 18 13.38 9.88 17.38
N PRO A 19 14.23 10.12 16.35
CA PRO A 19 14.92 11.40 16.18
C PRO A 19 13.95 12.54 15.87
N ASP A 20 14.38 13.78 16.08
CA ASP A 20 13.57 14.98 15.79
C ASP A 20 13.27 15.14 14.29
N THR A 21 14.19 14.68 13.44
CA THR A 21 14.04 14.67 11.99
C THR A 21 14.36 13.30 11.42
N LEU A 22 13.53 12.86 10.46
CA LEU A 22 13.75 11.64 9.67
C LEU A 22 14.14 12.04 8.26
N GLU A 23 15.24 11.49 7.76
CA GLU A 23 15.62 11.62 6.36
C GLU A 23 14.86 10.61 5.50
N ALA A 24 14.30 11.08 4.39
CA ALA A 24 13.59 10.27 3.43
C ALA A 24 13.93 10.72 2.01
N ARG A 25 13.65 9.87 1.03
CA ARG A 25 13.79 10.17 -0.39
C ARG A 25 12.41 10.29 -1.01
N LEU A 26 12.18 11.41 -1.68
CA LEU A 26 11.01 11.66 -2.52
C LEU A 26 11.35 11.32 -3.98
N LEU A 27 10.56 10.42 -4.55
CA LEU A 27 10.62 10.01 -5.95
C LEU A 27 9.33 10.46 -6.64
N THR A 28 9.46 11.05 -7.82
CA THR A 28 8.32 11.51 -8.62
C THR A 28 8.28 10.76 -9.94
N ARG A 29 7.11 10.25 -10.33
CA ARG A 29 6.87 9.60 -11.61
C ARG A 29 5.53 10.04 -12.18
N ASN A 30 5.47 10.24 -13.49
CA ASN A 30 4.20 10.40 -14.18
C ASN A 30 3.64 9.03 -14.57
N ILE A 31 2.43 8.72 -14.10
CA ILE A 31 1.70 7.48 -14.42
C ILE A 31 0.37 7.90 -15.03
N ASN A 32 0.12 7.52 -16.29
CA ASN A 32 -1.10 7.84 -17.04
C ASN A 32 -1.46 9.33 -17.05
N GLY A 33 -0.47 10.17 -17.31
CA GLY A 33 -0.63 11.62 -17.37
C GLY A 33 -0.73 12.31 -16.01
N LYS A 34 -0.73 11.55 -14.90
CA LYS A 34 -0.82 12.10 -13.54
C LYS A 34 0.50 11.96 -12.81
N GLU A 35 0.95 13.04 -12.19
CA GLU A 35 2.13 13.02 -11.33
C GLU A 35 1.83 12.24 -10.04
N ARG A 36 2.76 11.36 -9.67
CA ARG A 36 2.71 10.54 -8.47
C ARG A 36 4.03 10.64 -7.74
N GLN A 37 3.94 10.67 -6.42
CA GLN A 37 5.10 10.81 -5.55
C GLN A 37 5.17 9.64 -4.58
N VAL A 38 6.37 9.11 -4.38
CA VAL A 38 6.68 8.02 -3.47
C VAL A 38 7.72 8.51 -2.47
N LEU A 39 7.40 8.38 -1.18
CA LEU A 39 8.29 8.70 -0.08
C LEU A 39 8.87 7.41 0.51
N THR A 40 10.18 7.30 0.60
CA THR A 40 10.86 6.08 1.06
C THR A 40 12.05 6.38 1.97
N SER A 41 12.34 5.49 2.92
CA SER A 41 13.56 5.53 3.74
C SER A 41 14.80 4.99 3.00
N MET A 42 14.64 4.47 1.78
CA MET A 42 15.74 4.03 0.91
C MET A 42 16.44 5.24 0.27
N VAL A 43 17.37 5.83 1.01
CA VAL A 43 18.03 7.09 0.65
C VAL A 43 19.20 6.95 -0.33
N ASP A 44 19.85 5.78 -0.39
CA ASP A 44 20.99 5.52 -1.29
C ASP A 44 20.51 5.26 -2.74
N PRO A 45 20.79 6.16 -3.71
CA PRO A 45 20.34 6.03 -5.08
C PRO A 45 21.09 4.97 -5.90
N MET A 46 22.32 4.61 -5.49
CA MET A 46 23.12 3.60 -6.19
C MET A 46 22.69 2.20 -5.77
N ARG A 47 22.39 2.02 -4.49
CA ARG A 47 21.90 0.75 -3.95
C ARG A 47 20.42 0.52 -4.27
N PHE A 48 19.62 1.58 -4.30
CA PHE A 48 18.18 1.51 -4.56
C PHE A 48 17.82 2.47 -5.70
N PRO A 49 17.88 1.99 -6.96
CA PRO A 49 17.49 2.79 -8.11
C PRO A 49 16.04 3.27 -7.99
N GLY A 50 15.78 4.51 -8.45
CA GLY A 50 14.46 5.11 -8.32
C GLY A 50 13.38 4.38 -9.12
N ALA A 51 13.74 3.81 -10.28
CA ALA A 51 12.82 3.05 -11.12
C ALA A 51 12.29 1.81 -10.39
N ASP A 52 13.19 0.99 -9.85
CA ASP A 52 12.88 -0.24 -9.11
C ASP A 52 12.01 0.04 -7.88
N ILE A 53 12.30 1.14 -7.16
CA ILE A 53 11.46 1.55 -6.02
C ILE A 53 10.06 1.90 -6.50
N VAL A 54 9.93 2.66 -7.59
CA VAL A 54 8.60 3.06 -8.07
C VAL A 54 7.80 1.86 -8.59
N GLU A 55 8.45 0.93 -9.29
CA GLU A 55 7.84 -0.34 -9.71
C GLU A 55 7.39 -1.18 -8.52
N LEU A 56 8.23 -1.34 -7.51
CA LEU A 56 7.86 -2.03 -6.26
C LEU A 56 6.62 -1.41 -5.61
N TYR A 57 6.53 -0.08 -5.58
CA TYR A 57 5.36 0.63 -5.03
C TYR A 57 4.13 0.51 -5.93
N SER A 58 4.28 0.32 -7.25
CA SER A 58 3.17 -0.02 -8.14
C SER A 58 2.57 -1.38 -7.80
N HIS A 59 3.39 -2.42 -7.61
CA HIS A 59 2.91 -3.73 -7.17
C HIS A 59 2.21 -3.68 -5.81
N ARG A 60 2.79 -2.92 -4.86
CA ARG A 60 2.17 -2.71 -3.56
C ARG A 60 0.79 -2.06 -3.69
N TRP A 61 0.62 -1.08 -4.58
CA TRP A 61 -0.66 -0.43 -4.83
C TRP A 61 -1.72 -1.42 -5.30
N GLU A 62 -1.37 -2.31 -6.25
CA GLU A 62 -2.29 -3.34 -6.74
C GLU A 62 -2.72 -4.31 -5.63
N ILE A 63 -1.82 -4.61 -4.70
CA ILE A 63 -2.13 -5.42 -3.51
C ILE A 63 -3.12 -4.67 -2.60
N GLU A 64 -2.84 -3.41 -2.29
CA GLU A 64 -3.72 -2.59 -1.44
C GLU A 64 -5.10 -2.37 -2.07
N LEU A 65 -5.16 -2.18 -3.39
CA LEU A 65 -6.41 -2.05 -4.13
C LEU A 65 -7.24 -3.34 -4.07
N GLY A 66 -6.62 -4.49 -4.34
CA GLY A 66 -7.33 -5.77 -4.23
C GLY A 66 -7.84 -6.04 -2.83
N TYR A 67 -7.05 -5.76 -1.79
CA TYR A 67 -7.53 -5.85 -0.40
C TYR A 67 -8.67 -4.87 -0.10
N ARG A 68 -8.64 -3.65 -0.64
CA ARG A 68 -9.74 -2.69 -0.50
C ARG A 68 -11.01 -3.21 -1.16
N GLU A 69 -10.91 -3.76 -2.36
CA GLU A 69 -12.04 -4.36 -3.07
C GLU A 69 -12.63 -5.55 -2.32
N MET A 70 -11.79 -6.43 -1.77
CA MET A 70 -12.23 -7.55 -0.93
C MET A 70 -12.95 -7.06 0.34
N LYS A 71 -12.41 -6.05 1.03
CA LYS A 71 -13.09 -5.46 2.20
C LYS A 71 -14.40 -4.79 1.83
N HIS A 72 -14.44 -4.13 0.68
CA HIS A 72 -15.65 -3.47 0.18
C HIS A 72 -16.72 -4.49 -0.24
N SER A 73 -16.34 -5.62 -0.84
CA SER A 73 -17.28 -6.67 -1.22
C SER A 73 -17.87 -7.39 0.00
N LEU A 74 -17.12 -7.50 1.09
CA LEU A 74 -17.58 -8.01 2.40
C LEU A 74 -18.55 -7.08 3.15
N GLN A 75 -18.88 -5.91 2.60
CA GLN A 75 -19.93 -5.07 3.17
C GLN A 75 -21.31 -5.76 3.05
N PRO A 76 -22.23 -5.54 4.01
CA PRO A 76 -23.46 -6.33 4.19
C PRO A 76 -24.37 -6.48 2.96
N HIS A 77 -24.19 -5.63 1.95
CA HIS A 77 -25.04 -5.50 0.77
C HIS A 77 -24.49 -6.20 -0.49
N ARG A 78 -23.27 -6.78 -0.46
CA ARG A 78 -22.62 -7.40 -1.65
C ARG A 78 -22.24 -8.87 -1.46
N LEU A 79 -21.65 -9.24 -0.32
CA LEU A 79 -21.33 -10.64 0.00
C LEU A 79 -21.74 -10.94 1.44
N THR A 80 -22.71 -11.83 1.60
CA THR A 80 -23.10 -12.35 2.91
C THR A 80 -22.24 -13.58 3.20
N LEU A 81 -21.38 -13.52 4.22
CA LEU A 81 -20.70 -14.70 4.76
C LEU A 81 -21.76 -15.73 5.12
N ARG A 82 -21.64 -16.94 4.58
CA ARG A 82 -22.72 -17.94 4.59
C ARG A 82 -22.72 -18.72 5.90
N SER A 83 -21.54 -18.92 6.49
CA SER A 83 -21.40 -19.62 7.75
C SER A 83 -21.95 -18.82 8.92
N LYS A 84 -22.68 -19.54 9.79
CA LYS A 84 -23.21 -19.02 11.05
C LYS A 84 -22.32 -19.36 12.25
N THR A 85 -21.13 -19.93 12.01
CA THR A 85 -20.17 -20.28 13.07
C THR A 85 -18.88 -19.48 12.90
N ALA A 86 -18.26 -19.08 14.02
CA ALA A 86 -17.02 -18.31 13.99
C ALA A 86 -15.88 -19.03 13.25
N ALA A 87 -15.85 -20.38 13.30
CA ALA A 87 -14.87 -21.18 12.58
C ALA A 87 -15.10 -21.14 11.06
N GLY A 88 -16.33 -21.30 10.58
CA GLY A 88 -16.61 -21.26 9.15
C GLY A 88 -16.47 -19.86 8.55
N ILE A 89 -16.81 -18.81 9.30
CA ILE A 89 -16.54 -17.41 8.92
C ILE A 89 -15.04 -17.18 8.69
N ARG A 90 -14.18 -17.69 9.59
CA ARG A 90 -12.72 -17.62 9.38
C ARG A 90 -12.29 -18.39 8.14
N GLN A 91 -12.85 -19.57 7.90
CA GLN A 91 -12.54 -20.37 6.71
C GLN A 91 -12.92 -19.64 5.41
N GLU A 92 -14.09 -19.00 5.36
CA GLU A 92 -14.52 -18.21 4.20
C GLU A 92 -13.58 -17.02 3.93
N LEU A 93 -13.14 -16.32 4.99
CA LEU A 93 -12.18 -15.23 4.86
C LEU A 93 -10.81 -15.72 4.35
N TRP A 94 -10.28 -16.79 4.94
CA TRP A 94 -9.03 -17.40 4.49
C TRP A 94 -9.14 -17.94 3.06
N GLY A 95 -10.28 -18.54 2.70
CA GLY A 95 -10.55 -19.01 1.35
C GLY A 95 -10.53 -17.87 0.32
N GLY A 96 -11.14 -16.71 0.65
CA GLY A 96 -11.07 -15.52 -0.19
C GLY A 96 -9.64 -14.99 -0.35
N LEU A 97 -8.88 -14.89 0.74
CA LEU A 97 -7.47 -14.47 0.71
C LEU A 97 -6.60 -15.42 -0.12
N LEU A 98 -6.81 -16.74 0.01
CA LEU A 98 -6.09 -17.75 -0.75
C LEU A 98 -6.43 -17.67 -2.25
N ALA A 99 -7.72 -17.54 -2.59
CA ALA A 99 -8.15 -17.39 -3.99
C ALA A 99 -7.53 -16.14 -4.64
N TYR A 100 -7.49 -15.01 -3.92
CA TYR A 100 -6.83 -13.79 -4.38
C TYR A 100 -5.33 -13.99 -4.63
N ASN A 101 -4.62 -14.62 -3.68
CA ASN A 101 -3.20 -14.88 -3.83
C ASN A 101 -2.90 -15.86 -4.98
N LEU A 102 -3.75 -16.88 -5.18
CA LEU A 102 -3.61 -17.84 -6.27
C LEU A 102 -3.86 -17.21 -7.65
N LEU A 103 -4.93 -16.42 -7.78
CA LEU A 103 -5.22 -15.69 -9.02
C LEU A 103 -4.11 -14.70 -9.38
N ARG A 104 -3.44 -14.12 -8.38
CA ARG A 104 -2.27 -13.28 -8.62
C ARG A 104 -1.05 -14.10 -9.03
N SER A 105 -0.73 -15.19 -8.34
CA SER A 105 0.45 -16.00 -8.68
C SER A 105 0.34 -16.58 -10.09
N ASP A 106 -0.87 -16.95 -10.52
CA ASP A 106 -1.12 -17.49 -11.86
C ASP A 106 -1.18 -16.37 -12.92
N GLY A 107 -1.55 -15.15 -12.53
CA GLY A 107 -1.63 -13.98 -13.41
C GLY A 107 -0.29 -13.28 -13.69
N GLU A 108 0.75 -13.56 -12.90
CA GLU A 108 2.12 -13.03 -13.14
C GLU A 108 2.79 -13.67 -14.38
N ASP A 109 2.26 -14.79 -14.89
CA ASP A 109 2.75 -15.46 -16.12
C ASP A 109 2.05 -15.01 -17.42
N GLY A 110 1.06 -14.11 -17.38
CA GLY A 110 0.47 -13.59 -18.61
C GLY A 110 -0.77 -12.72 -18.44
N GLY A 111 -0.60 -11.42 -18.62
CA GLY A 111 -1.71 -10.51 -18.93
C GLY A 111 -1.59 -9.17 -18.24
N GLU A 112 -1.43 -8.11 -19.04
CA GLU A 112 -1.68 -6.73 -18.62
C GLU A 112 -3.08 -6.63 -17.99
N PHE A 113 -3.13 -6.49 -16.67
CA PHE A 113 -4.35 -6.06 -16.02
C PHE A 113 -4.55 -4.59 -16.40
N GLU A 114 -5.46 -4.35 -17.34
CA GLU A 114 -5.97 -3.02 -17.66
C GLU A 114 -6.73 -2.51 -16.43
N GLY A 115 -5.97 -1.95 -15.48
CA GLY A 115 -6.45 -1.51 -14.20
C GLY A 115 -7.36 -0.30 -14.36
N ILE A 116 -8.60 -0.42 -13.86
CA ILE A 116 -9.48 0.72 -13.66
C ILE A 116 -8.77 1.64 -12.66
N HIS A 117 -8.14 2.70 -13.18
CA HIS A 117 -7.35 3.66 -12.41
C HIS A 117 -8.27 4.49 -11.49
N GLY A 118 -8.59 3.95 -10.32
CA GLY A 118 -9.12 4.73 -9.21
C GLY A 118 -8.16 5.88 -8.86
N GLU A 119 -8.71 7.06 -8.57
CA GLU A 119 -7.92 8.21 -8.13
C GLU A 119 -7.11 7.85 -6.87
N PRO A 120 -5.77 8.02 -6.88
CA PRO A 120 -4.95 7.63 -5.77
C PRO A 120 -4.98 8.67 -4.66
N VAL A 121 -5.08 8.15 -3.45
CA VAL A 121 -4.85 8.87 -2.19
C VAL A 121 -3.33 9.02 -2.04
N GLU A 122 -2.88 10.23 -1.71
CA GLU A 122 -1.48 10.52 -1.39
C GLU A 122 -0.98 9.56 -0.28
N PHE A 123 0.04 8.76 -0.58
CA PHE A 123 0.59 7.81 0.38
C PHE A 123 1.79 8.39 1.13
N SER A 124 1.51 8.96 2.30
CA SER A 124 2.47 9.13 3.37
C SER A 124 2.53 7.84 4.21
N HIS A 125 3.39 6.89 3.86
CA HIS A 125 3.78 5.83 4.81
C HIS A 125 4.94 6.35 5.68
N GLY A 126 4.58 7.23 6.61
CA GLY A 126 5.43 7.74 7.66
C GLY A 126 4.63 7.76 8.95
N VAL A 127 5.23 7.27 10.04
CA VAL A 127 4.70 7.26 11.41
C VAL A 127 3.81 8.48 11.67
N GLY A 128 2.49 8.27 11.77
CA GLY A 128 1.48 9.25 12.20
C GLY A 128 1.83 10.70 11.88
N LEU A 129 1.73 11.09 10.61
CA LEU A 129 1.92 12.47 10.18
C LEU A 129 0.53 13.13 10.02
N SER A 130 0.19 13.96 11.00
CA SER A 130 -0.86 14.97 10.87
C SER A 130 -0.32 16.10 9.99
N HIS A 131 -1.06 16.44 8.92
CA HIS A 131 -0.88 17.69 8.20
C HIS A 131 -1.25 18.89 9.11
N PRO A 132 -0.70 20.10 8.85
CA PRO A 132 -0.90 21.30 9.66
C PRO A 132 -2.36 21.73 9.80
#